data_AF-A0A3R5X4I7-F1
#
_entry.id   AF-A0A3R5X4I7-F1
#
_cell.length_a   1.000
_cell.length_b   1.000
_cell.length_c   1.000
_cell.angle_alpha   90.00
_cell.angle_beta   90.00
_cell.angle_gamma   90.00
#
_symmetry.space_group_name_H-M   'P 1'
#
loop_
_entity.id
_entity.type
_entity.pdbx_description
1 polymer ?
#
loop_
_entity_poly.entity_id
_entity_poly.type
_entity_poly.pdbx_seq_one_letter_code
_entity_poly.pdbx_strand_id
1 'polypeptide(L)' 'MHEASIAFEIYTIVTDNVKAYKLKKVEAIYIKVGSFNGIFEDSLRFAFKAISKDSECEEATLIIEHTEGFELLVDRIEGQ' A
#
# COMPACT_ATOMS: atom_id res chain seq x y z
N MET A 1 0.53 10.52 -12.79
CA MET A 1 -0.36 9.34 -12.88
C MET A 1 0.33 8.06 -12.42
N HIS A 2 1.66 7.95 -12.48
CA HIS A 2 2.45 6.78 -12.09
C HIS A 2 2.23 6.32 -10.62
N GLU A 3 2.24 7.23 -9.64
CA GLU A 3 2.05 6.90 -8.22
C GLU A 3 0.60 6.52 -7.90
N ALA A 4 -0.36 7.11 -8.62
CA ALA A 4 -1.78 6.78 -8.46
C ALA A 4 -2.09 5.37 -8.95
N SER A 5 -1.48 4.93 -10.07
CA SER A 5 -1.61 3.53 -10.52
C SER A 5 -0.96 2.56 -9.54
N ILE A 6 0.22 2.89 -8.99
CA ILE A 6 0.88 2.06 -7.97
C ILE A 6 0.01 1.96 -6.71
N ALA A 7 -0.53 3.08 -6.22
CA ALA A 7 -1.42 3.09 -5.07
C ALA A 7 -2.66 2.22 -5.30
N PHE A 8 -3.24 2.25 -6.50
CA PHE A 8 -4.39 1.43 -6.86
C PHE A 8 -4.06 -0.06 -6.91
N GLU A 9 -2.89 -0.43 -7.44
CA GLU A 9 -2.43 -1.82 -7.44
C GLU A 9 -2.18 -2.33 -6.00
N ILE A 10 -1.52 -1.54 -5.16
CA ILE A 10 -1.34 -1.86 -3.73
C ILE A 10 -2.70 -2.06 -3.06
N TYR A 11 -3.64 -1.13 -3.26
CA TYR A 11 -4.99 -1.23 -2.71
C TYR A 11 -5.71 -2.50 -3.16
N THR A 12 -5.58 -2.87 -4.44
CA THR A 12 -6.18 -4.10 -4.99
C THR A 12 -5.60 -5.34 -4.31
N ILE A 13 -4.27 -5.43 -4.20
CA ILE A 13 -3.58 -6.54 -3.52
C ILE A 13 -4.03 -6.65 -2.06
N VAL A 14 -4.11 -5.52 -1.36
CA VAL A 14 -4.50 -5.50 0.06
C VAL A 14 -5.96 -5.91 0.24
N THR A 15 -6.87 -5.37 -0.57
CA THR A 15 -8.30 -5.69 -0.48
C THR A 15 -8.61 -7.15 -0.81
N ASP A 16 -7.87 -7.77 -1.74
CA ASP A 16 -7.98 -9.20 -2.03
C ASP A 16 -7.55 -10.05 -0.82
N ASN A 17 -6.49 -9.64 -0.12
CA ASN A 17 -6.06 -10.30 1.11
C ASN A 17 -7.04 -10.07 2.27
N VAL A 18 -7.55 -8.85 2.44
CA VAL A 18 -8.58 -8.52 3.45
C VAL A 18 -9.79 -9.45 3.30
N LYS A 19 -10.27 -9.66 2.07
CA LYS A 19 -11.38 -10.60 1.79
C LYS A 19 -11.01 -12.04 2.10
N ALA A 20 -9.82 -12.49 1.68
CA ALA A 20 -9.36 -13.86 1.90
C ALA A 20 -9.24 -14.22 3.39
N TYR A 21 -8.76 -13.27 4.21
CA TYR A 21 -8.54 -13.45 5.65
C TYR A 21 -9.69 -12.92 6.52
N LYS A 22 -10.75 -12.35 5.91
CA LYS A 22 -11.90 -11.74 6.57
C LYS A 22 -11.53 -10.68 7.60
N LEU A 23 -10.49 -9.90 7.28
CA LEU A 23 -10.12 -8.73 8.08
C LEU A 23 -11.25 -7.70 7.98
N LYS A 24 -11.57 -7.07 9.10
CA LYS A 24 -12.56 -5.98 9.18
C LYS A 24 -11.89 -4.62 9.06
N LYS A 25 -10.59 -4.55 9.40
CA LYS A 25 -9.82 -3.31 9.40
C LYS A 25 -8.35 -3.60 9.14
N VAL A 26 -7.74 -2.81 8.27
CA VAL A 26 -6.29 -2.80 8.06
C VAL A 26 -5.68 -1.65 8.87
N GLU A 27 -4.65 -1.96 9.65
CA GLU A 27 -3.94 -1.00 10.50
C GLU A 27 -2.65 -0.53 9.83
N ALA A 28 -1.90 -1.45 9.21
CA ALA A 28 -0.66 -1.13 8.52
C ALA A 28 -0.42 -2.01 7.29
N ILE A 29 0.20 -1.41 6.28
CA ILE A 29 0.62 -2.06 5.04
C ILE A 29 2.10 -1.78 4.85
N TYR A 30 2.92 -2.83 4.87
CA TYR A 30 4.37 -2.73 4.71
C TYR A 30 4.69 -2.99 3.25
N ILE A 31 5.38 -2.03 2.63
CA ILE A 31 5.86 -2.16 1.26
C ILE A 31 7.39 -2.00 1.21
N LYS A 32 8.02 -2.78 0.33
CA LYS A 32 9.43 -2.62 0.00
C LYS A 32 9.54 -1.84 -1.29
N VAL A 33 10.34 -0.77 -1.26
CA VAL A 33 10.56 0.12 -2.40
C VAL A 33 12.05 0.21 -2.69
N GLY A 34 12.42 -0.32 -3.84
CA GLY A 34 13.76 -0.22 -4.40
C GLY A 34 14.14 1.22 -4.72
N SER A 35 15.35 1.62 -4.33
CA SER A 35 15.87 2.98 -4.50
C SER A 35 15.96 3.46 -5.96
N PHE A 36 15.91 2.55 -6.94
CA PHE A 36 16.02 2.90 -8.37
C PHE A 36 14.66 3.21 -9.02
N ASN A 37 13.54 3.04 -8.30
CA ASN A 37 12.20 3.25 -8.85
C ASN A 37 11.78 4.72 -8.94
N GLY A 38 12.47 5.64 -8.26
CA GLY A 38 12.15 7.07 -8.31
C GLY A 38 10.74 7.43 -7.79
N ILE A 39 10.18 6.60 -6.91
CA ILE A 39 8.84 6.78 -6.36
C ILE A 39 8.82 7.96 -5.38
N PHE A 40 7.85 8.86 -5.57
CA PHE A 40 7.59 9.95 -4.64
C PHE A 40 6.64 9.48 -3.52
N GLU A 41 7.20 9.18 -2.35
CA GLU A 41 6.44 8.62 -1.21
C GLU A 41 5.23 9.46 -0.80
N ASP A 42 5.39 10.79 -0.70
CA ASP A 42 4.28 11.67 -0.30
C ASP A 42 3.12 11.59 -1.30
N SER A 43 3.45 11.50 -2.60
CA SER A 43 2.45 11.35 -3.65
C SER A 43 1.78 9.97 -3.61
N LEU A 44 2.55 8.92 -3.33
CA LEU A 44 2.03 7.56 -3.16
C LEU A 44 1.09 7.47 -1.95
N ARG A 45 1.51 8.00 -0.79
CA ARG A 45 0.72 8.05 0.44
C ARG A 45 -0.57 8.83 0.26
N PHE A 46 -0.48 9.99 -0.42
CA PHE A 46 -1.66 10.79 -0.75
C PHE A 46 -2.63 10.04 -1.66
N ALA A 47 -2.13 9.44 -2.74
CA ALA A 47 -2.95 8.68 -3.67
C ALA A 47 -3.61 7.47 -2.99
N PHE A 48 -2.85 6.73 -2.16
CA PHE A 48 -3.38 5.61 -1.41
C PHE A 48 -4.51 6.03 -0.48
N LYS A 49 -4.31 7.11 0.30
CA LYS A 49 -5.34 7.67 1.20
C LYS A 49 -6.60 8.11 0.45
N ALA A 50 -6.46 8.64 -0.76
CA ALA A 50 -7.60 9.04 -1.58
C ALA A 50 -8.39 7.82 -2.09
N ILE A 51 -7.68 6.75 -2.48
CA ILE A 51 -8.27 5.51 -3.01
C ILE A 51 -8.90 4.66 -1.90
N SER A 52 -8.30 4.63 -0.71
CA SER A 52 -8.74 3.78 0.41
C SER A 52 -9.89 4.37 1.22
N LYS A 53 -10.37 5.58 0.88
CA LYS A 53 -11.49 6.21 1.56
C LYS A 53 -12.76 5.35 1.49
N ASP A 54 -13.52 5.31 2.58
CA ASP A 54 -14.76 4.54 2.70
C ASP A 54 -14.53 3.02 2.50
N SER A 55 -13.37 2.51 2.91
CA SER A 55 -12.98 1.08 2.84
C SER A 55 -12.35 0.57 4.15
N GLU A 56 -12.12 -0.73 4.26
CA GLU A 56 -11.40 -1.37 5.37
C GLU A 56 -9.94 -0.90 5.50
N CYS A 57 -9.41 -0.21 4.48
CA CYS A 57 -8.06 0.34 4.43
C CYS A 57 -8.00 1.86 4.71
N GLU A 58 -9.12 2.51 5.05
CA GLU A 58 -9.16 3.98 5.22
C GLU A 58 -8.19 4.49 6.29
N GLU A 59 -8.07 3.76 7.39
CA GLU A 59 -7.18 4.10 8.51
C GLU A 59 -5.80 3.41 8.42
N ALA A 60 -5.51 2.72 7.31
CA ALA A 60 -4.27 1.98 7.17
C ALA A 60 -3.07 2.92 6.99
N THR A 61 -1.99 2.64 7.72
CA THR A 61 -0.71 3.34 7.55
C THR A 61 0.16 2.60 6.55
N LEU A 62 0.57 3.28 5.47
CA LEU A 62 1.55 2.74 4.53
C LEU A 62 2.97 2.89 5.12
N ILE A 63 3.66 1.79 5.39
CA ILE A 63 5.04 1.78 5.90
C ILE A 63 5.96 1.40 4.75
N ILE A 64 6.91 2.28 4.44
CA ILE A 64 7.79 2.13 3.28
C ILE A 64 9.18 1.76 3.78
N GLU A 65 9.65 0.58 3.39
CA GLU A 65 11.00 0.09 3.65
C GLU A 65 11.83 0.21 2.37
N HIS A 66 12.98 0.88 2.44
CA HIS A 66 13.84 1.03 1.27
C HIS A 66 14.77 -0.17 1.10
N THR A 67 14.88 -0.64 -0.13
CA THR A 67 15.82 -1.68 -0.54
C THR A 67 16.68 -1.20 -1.70
N GLU A 68 17.81 -1.86 -1.95
CA GLU A 68 18.58 -1.63 -3.17
C GLU A 68 17.91 -2.35 -4.35
N GLY A 69 17.75 -1.66 -5.49
CA GLY A 69 17.18 -2.25 -6.72
C GLY A 69 15.86 -1.61 -7.17
N PHE A 70 15.04 -2.40 -7.87
CA PHE A 70 13.76 -1.99 -8.48
C PHE A 70 12.54 -2.63 -7.81
N GLU A 71 12.70 -3.16 -6.60
CA GLU A 71 11.62 -3.87 -5.92
C GLU A 71 10.42 -2.95 -5.63
N LEU A 72 9.22 -3.47 -5.84
CA LEU A 72 7.97 -2.85 -5.41
C LEU A 72 7.04 -3.96 -4.97
N LEU A 73 7.05 -4.24 -3.67
CA LEU A 73 6.41 -5.44 -3.12
C LEU A 73 5.56 -5.07 -1.91
N VAL A 74 4.36 -5.63 -1.82
CA VAL A 74 3.59 -5.65 -0.58
C VAL A 74 4.12 -6.80 0.27
N ASP A 75 4.84 -6.47 1.34
CA ASP A 75 5.57 -7.44 2.17
C ASP A 75 4.70 -8.03 3.27
N ARG A 76 3.93 -7.17 3.96
CA ARG A 76 3.07 -7.57 5.07
C ARG A 76 1.85 -6.68 5.20
N ILE A 77 0.73 -7.25 5.63
CA ILE A 77 -0.51 -6.55 5.96
C ILE A 77 -0.85 -6.88 7.41
N GLU A 78 -1.09 -5.86 8.24
CA GLU A 78 -1.50 -5.99 9.64
C GLU A 78 -2.91 -5.44 9.80
N GLY A 79 -3.78 -6.19 10.49
CA GLY A 79 -5.19 -5.85 10.65
C GLY A 79 -5.94 -6.86 11.51
N GLN A 80 -7.21 -6.54 11.81
CA GLN A 80 -8.13 -7.33 12.65
C GLN A 80 -9.48 -7.53 11.98
#